data_AF-A0A1F5S4R3-F1
#
_entry.id   AF-A0A1F5S4R3-F1
#
_cell.length_a   1.000
_cell.length_b   1.000
_cell.length_c   1.000
_cell.angle_alpha   90.00
_cell.angle_beta   90.00
_cell.angle_gamma   90.00
#
_symmetry.space_group_name_H-M   'P 1'
#
loop_
_entity.id
_entity.type
_entity.pdbx_description
1 polymer ?
#
loop_
_entity_poly.entity_id
_entity_poly.type
_entity_poly.pdbx_seq_one_letter_code
_entity_poly.pdbx_strand_id
1 'polypeptide(L)'
;MSVLKSKIESLLFIAARPLSLKKISEQVGESKEGVLAVISELADEYKKDGRGIQILQIDDEYQMSTNPESAKMIKDFLKDEMTGELTRPALETLTIIAYRGPISKPELEQIRGVNCSLILRNLLIKGLAETKTAGVGGEALYSVTFDLLRHLGITKVEELPDYDKLSKSEILDRILNLTAEPIDNQQISV
;
A
#
# COMPACT_ATOMS: atom_id res chain seq x y z
N MET A 1 23.56 26.73 -11.47
CA MET A 1 23.62 25.38 -10.88
C MET A 1 24.67 24.56 -11.63
N SER A 2 25.60 23.89 -10.94
CA SER A 2 26.62 23.06 -11.60
C SER A 2 26.01 21.76 -12.16
N VAL A 3 26.68 21.13 -13.14
CA VAL A 3 26.23 19.84 -13.72
C VAL A 3 26.12 18.75 -12.65
N LEU A 4 27.11 18.67 -11.76
CA LEU A 4 27.12 17.71 -10.66
C LEU A 4 25.96 17.94 -9.68
N LYS A 5 25.72 19.21 -9.32
CA LYS A 5 24.59 19.60 -8.46
C LYS A 5 23.26 19.19 -9.08
N SER A 6 23.06 19.43 -10.38
CA SER A 6 21.87 18.99 -11.12
C SER A 6 21.66 17.48 -11.12
N LYS A 7 22.73 16.70 -11.30
CA LYS A 7 22.66 15.23 -11.23
C LYS A 7 22.26 14.75 -9.84
N ILE A 8 22.89 15.28 -8.79
CA ILE A 8 22.61 14.89 -7.40
C ILE A 8 21.18 15.26 -7.02
N GLU A 9 20.74 16.48 -7.35
CA GLU A 9 19.38 16.94 -7.09
C GLU A 9 18.34 16.03 -7.77
N SER A 10 18.55 15.72 -9.06
CA SER A 10 17.67 14.83 -9.81
C SER A 10 17.62 13.43 -9.21
N LEU A 11 18.78 12.91 -8.77
CA LEU A 11 18.88 11.59 -8.16
C LEU A 11 18.13 11.54 -6.81
N LEU A 12 18.29 12.55 -5.97
CA LEU A 12 17.59 12.64 -4.68
C LEU A 12 16.08 12.85 -4.86
N PHE A 13 15.66 13.56 -5.91
CA PHE A 13 14.25 13.81 -6.22
C PHE A 13 13.50 12.52 -6.62
N ILE A 14 14.11 11.68 -7.46
CA ILE A 14 13.49 10.42 -7.91
C ILE A 14 13.63 9.27 -6.89
N ALA A 15 14.47 9.42 -5.87
CA ALA A 15 14.75 8.38 -4.90
C ALA A 15 13.54 8.14 -3.97
N ALA A 16 12.92 6.95 -4.09
CA ALA A 16 11.81 6.54 -3.22
C ALA A 16 12.22 6.23 -1.76
N ARG A 17 13.53 6.09 -1.50
CA ARG A 17 14.11 5.79 -0.18
C ARG A 17 15.39 6.61 0.01
N PRO A 18 15.86 6.81 1.26
CA PRO A 18 17.17 7.40 1.51
C PRO A 18 18.27 6.69 0.70
N LEU A 19 19.24 7.47 0.22
CA LEU A 19 20.39 6.97 -0.51
C LEU A 19 21.65 7.23 0.31
N SER A 20 22.48 6.19 0.46
CA SER A 20 23.79 6.34 1.09
C SER A 20 24.73 7.20 0.25
N LEU A 21 25.62 7.94 0.91
CA LEU A 21 26.64 8.77 0.25
C LEU A 21 27.46 7.97 -0.76
N LYS A 22 27.79 6.71 -0.41
CA LYS A 22 28.49 5.77 -1.28
C LYS A 22 27.73 5.54 -2.60
N LYS A 23 26.42 5.25 -2.52
CA LYS A 23 25.60 4.96 -3.70
C LYS A 23 25.44 6.19 -4.59
N ILE A 24 25.30 7.37 -3.99
CA ILE A 24 25.23 8.64 -4.74
C ILE A 24 26.54 8.85 -5.49
N SER A 25 27.67 8.75 -4.80
CA SER A 25 29.03 8.86 -5.35
C SER A 25 29.28 7.91 -6.52
N GLU A 26 28.93 6.63 -6.40
CA GLU A 26 29.04 5.64 -7.47
C GLU A 26 28.18 6.01 -8.69
N GLN A 27 26.96 6.51 -8.47
CA GLN A 27 26.02 6.84 -9.54
C GLN A 27 26.41 8.11 -10.31
N VAL A 28 26.95 9.12 -9.63
CA VAL A 28 27.37 10.37 -10.28
C VAL A 28 28.82 10.36 -10.78
N GLY A 29 29.60 9.36 -10.36
CA GLY A 29 31.00 9.18 -10.76
C GLY A 29 31.94 10.20 -10.12
N GLU A 30 31.71 10.57 -8.86
CA GLU A 30 32.46 11.62 -8.14
C GLU A 30 32.90 11.12 -6.75
N SER A 31 33.95 11.73 -6.18
CA SER A 31 34.42 11.46 -4.81
C SER A 31 33.32 11.67 -3.76
N LYS A 32 33.36 10.91 -2.66
CA LYS A 32 32.40 11.07 -1.56
C LYS A 32 32.46 12.47 -0.96
N GLU A 33 33.66 13.02 -0.84
CA GLU A 33 33.93 14.36 -0.33
C GLU A 33 33.32 15.43 -1.25
N GLY A 34 33.47 15.28 -2.57
CA GLY A 34 32.86 16.17 -3.55
C GLY A 34 31.34 16.11 -3.53
N VAL A 35 30.77 14.90 -3.45
CA VAL A 35 29.31 14.71 -3.33
C VAL A 35 28.78 15.31 -2.04
N LEU A 36 29.44 15.10 -0.91
CA LEU A 36 29.02 15.63 0.40
C LEU A 36 29.00 17.16 0.40
N ALA A 37 30.03 17.80 -0.19
CA ALA A 37 30.08 19.24 -0.32
C ALA A 37 28.89 19.77 -1.14
N VAL A 38 28.57 19.12 -2.26
CA VAL A 38 27.44 19.53 -3.12
C VAL A 38 26.08 19.29 -2.47
N ILE A 39 25.91 18.18 -1.72
CA ILE A 39 24.69 17.92 -0.96
C ILE A 39 24.49 18.98 0.13
N SER A 40 25.56 19.34 0.84
CA SER A 40 25.51 20.37 1.88
C SER A 40 25.14 21.73 1.31
N GLU A 41 25.73 22.09 0.16
CA GLU A 41 25.39 23.31 -0.56
C GLU A 41 23.93 23.34 -1.00
N LEU A 42 23.41 22.24 -1.57
CA LEU A 42 21.99 22.11 -1.91
C LEU A 42 21.09 22.24 -0.69
N ALA A 43 21.43 21.57 0.41
CA ALA A 43 20.63 21.61 1.63
C ALA A 43 20.52 23.04 2.19
N ASP A 44 21.60 23.82 2.13
CA ASP A 44 21.62 25.22 2.54
C ASP A 44 20.81 26.13 1.59
N GLU A 45 20.88 25.91 0.28
CA GLU A 45 20.06 26.62 -0.71
C GLU A 45 18.56 26.37 -0.48
N TYR A 46 18.18 25.10 -0.26
CA TYR A 46 16.79 24.75 0.04
C TYR A 46 16.27 25.37 1.34
N LYS A 47 17.12 25.49 2.36
CA LYS A 47 16.77 26.13 3.64
C LYS A 47 16.66 27.65 3.54
N LYS A 48 17.63 28.32 2.90
CA LYS A 48 17.68 29.79 2.85
C LYS A 48 16.53 30.42 2.07
N ASP A 49 16.09 29.75 1.03
CA ASP A 49 15.06 30.26 0.12
C ASP A 49 13.62 30.04 0.63
N GLY A 50 13.44 29.46 1.84
CA GLY A 50 12.11 29.15 2.37
C GLY A 50 11.32 28.17 1.48
N ARG A 51 12.02 27.24 0.83
CA ARG A 51 11.39 26.31 -0.13
C ARG A 51 10.54 25.27 0.59
N GLY A 52 9.51 24.79 -0.10
CA GLY A 52 8.61 23.73 0.40
C GLY A 52 9.24 22.34 0.48
N ILE A 53 10.48 22.17 -0.01
CA ILE A 53 11.25 20.93 0.03
C ILE A 53 12.62 21.17 0.66
N GLN A 54 13.20 20.12 1.23
CA GLN A 54 14.49 20.12 1.90
C GLN A 54 15.23 18.80 1.67
N ILE A 55 16.52 18.78 1.96
CA ILE A 55 17.31 17.55 2.01
C ILE A 55 17.51 17.18 3.48
N LEU A 56 17.07 15.99 3.85
CA LEU A 56 17.32 15.39 5.16
C LEU A 56 18.55 14.51 5.11
N GLN A 57 19.28 14.49 6.22
CA GLN A 57 20.38 13.58 6.47
C GLN A 57 20.04 12.74 7.70
N ILE A 58 20.16 11.43 7.58
CA ILE A 58 20.10 10.47 8.69
C ILE A 58 21.34 9.61 8.57
N ASP A 59 22.26 9.73 9.53
CA ASP A 59 23.60 9.13 9.47
C ASP A 59 24.32 9.47 8.15
N ASP A 60 24.66 8.48 7.33
CA ASP A 60 25.31 8.64 6.02
C ASP A 60 24.32 8.51 4.84
N GLU A 61 23.02 8.63 5.11
CA GLU A 61 21.95 8.58 4.11
C GLU A 61 21.26 9.93 3.93
N TYR A 62 20.88 10.21 2.67
CA TYR A 62 20.29 11.48 2.26
C TYR A 62 19.00 11.25 1.48
N GLN A 63 18.00 12.10 1.73
CA GLN A 63 16.72 12.06 1.04
C GLN A 63 16.11 13.44 0.89
N MET A 64 15.46 13.72 -0.25
CA MET A 64 14.55 14.85 -0.33
C MET A 64 13.28 14.58 0.47
N SER A 65 12.82 15.60 1.19
CA SER A 65 11.57 15.58 1.95
C SER A 65 10.90 16.94 1.86
N THR A 66 9.68 17.02 2.36
CA THR A 66 8.95 18.28 2.47
C THR A 66 9.43 19.08 3.67
N ASN A 67 9.31 20.40 3.59
CA ASN A 67 9.63 21.31 4.68
C ASN A 67 8.68 21.06 5.88
N PRO A 68 9.17 21.00 7.14
CA PRO A 68 8.32 20.70 8.29
C PRO A 68 7.26 21.76 8.56
N GLU A 69 7.43 23.00 8.08
CA GLU A 69 6.40 24.05 8.16
C GLU A 69 5.12 23.65 7.42
N SER A 70 5.26 22.85 6.35
CA SER A 70 4.14 22.31 5.58
C SER A 70 3.52 21.06 6.18
N ALA A 71 4.03 20.53 7.30
CA ALA A 71 3.64 19.22 7.83
C ALA A 71 2.15 19.12 8.14
N LYS A 72 1.53 20.18 8.67
CA LYS A 72 0.08 20.20 8.93
C LYS A 72 -0.73 20.11 7.64
N MET A 73 -0.44 20.97 6.66
CA MET A 73 -1.12 20.97 5.36
C MET A 73 -0.96 19.64 4.64
N ILE A 74 0.26 19.07 4.63
CA ILE A 74 0.54 17.77 4.01
C ILE A 74 -0.21 16.65 4.74
N LYS A 75 -0.26 16.68 6.07
CA LYS A 75 -1.02 15.71 6.86
C LYS A 75 -2.51 15.78 6.53
N ASP A 76 -3.08 16.98 6.39
CA ASP A 76 -4.48 17.18 6.03
C ASP A 76 -4.73 16.73 4.58
N PHE A 77 -3.85 17.06 3.63
CA PHE A 77 -3.91 16.59 2.25
C PHE A 77 -3.84 15.06 2.15
N LEU A 78 -2.89 14.44 2.85
CA LEU A 78 -2.76 12.99 2.91
C LEU A 78 -3.97 12.35 3.58
N LYS A 79 -4.55 12.99 4.60
CA LYS A 79 -5.80 12.52 5.21
C LYS A 79 -6.93 12.55 4.19
N ASP A 80 -7.09 13.65 3.45
CA ASP A 80 -8.13 13.79 2.42
C ASP A 80 -7.95 12.75 1.29
N GLU A 81 -6.73 12.57 0.78
CA GLU A 81 -6.38 11.52 -0.20
C GLU A 81 -6.62 10.11 0.35
N MET A 82 -6.26 9.86 1.61
CA MET A 82 -6.49 8.58 2.29
C MET A 82 -7.96 8.40 2.72
N THR A 83 -8.78 9.44 2.73
CA THR A 83 -10.25 9.39 2.85
C THR A 83 -10.96 9.47 1.51
N GLY A 84 -10.22 9.57 0.40
CA GLY A 84 -10.77 9.61 -0.96
C GLY A 84 -11.68 8.40 -1.22
N GLU A 85 -12.68 8.61 -2.08
CA GLU A 85 -13.65 7.60 -2.47
C GLU A 85 -12.95 6.29 -2.84
N LEU A 86 -13.52 5.18 -2.36
CA LEU A 86 -13.01 3.88 -2.75
C LEU A 86 -13.15 3.73 -4.27
N THR A 87 -12.05 3.40 -4.93
CA THR A 87 -12.11 3.05 -6.36
C THR A 87 -13.04 1.86 -6.56
N ARG A 88 -13.63 1.73 -7.75
CA ARG A 88 -14.52 0.61 -8.06
C ARG A 88 -13.90 -0.77 -7.73
N PRO A 89 -12.63 -1.06 -8.05
CA PRO A 89 -12.01 -2.31 -7.63
C PRO A 89 -11.90 -2.47 -6.10
N ALA A 90 -11.71 -1.39 -5.35
CA ALA A 90 -11.67 -1.44 -3.89
C ALA A 90 -13.05 -1.68 -3.28
N LEU A 91 -14.10 -1.04 -3.83
CA LEU A 91 -15.50 -1.29 -3.46
C LEU A 91 -15.89 -2.74 -3.73
N GLU A 92 -15.53 -3.28 -4.89
CA GLU A 92 -15.80 -4.68 -5.23
C GLU A 92 -15.13 -5.65 -4.25
N THR A 93 -13.86 -5.43 -3.89
CA THR A 93 -13.18 -6.25 -2.85
C THR A 93 -13.87 -6.11 -1.51
N LEU A 94 -14.14 -4.88 -1.06
CA LEU A 94 -14.74 -4.63 0.25
C LEU A 94 -16.14 -5.25 0.35
N THR A 95 -16.89 -5.22 -0.75
CA THR A 95 -18.20 -5.87 -0.87
C THR A 95 -18.08 -7.37 -0.67
N ILE A 96 -17.13 -8.04 -1.34
CA ILE A 96 -16.92 -9.47 -1.14
C ILE A 96 -16.56 -9.77 0.31
N ILE A 97 -15.66 -8.99 0.93
CA ILE A 97 -15.30 -9.18 2.35
C ILE A 97 -16.52 -8.99 3.26
N ALA A 98 -17.42 -8.05 2.94
CA ALA A 98 -18.63 -7.80 3.73
C ALA A 98 -19.63 -8.96 3.64
N TYR A 99 -19.88 -9.51 2.45
CA TYR A 99 -20.86 -10.58 2.26
C TYR A 99 -20.29 -11.99 2.46
N ARG A 100 -18.97 -12.18 2.35
CA ARG A 100 -18.30 -13.50 2.42
C ARG A 100 -17.25 -13.62 3.51
N GLY A 101 -17.04 -12.56 4.30
CA GLY A 101 -16.16 -12.62 5.45
C GLY A 101 -16.67 -13.63 6.50
N PRO A 102 -15.77 -14.30 7.25
CA PRO A 102 -14.32 -14.25 7.12
C PRO A 102 -13.81 -15.00 5.87
N ILE A 103 -12.94 -14.37 5.07
CA ILE A 103 -12.42 -14.92 3.81
C ILE A 103 -10.90 -14.77 3.71
N SER A 104 -10.19 -15.71 3.10
CA SER A 104 -8.75 -15.63 2.88
C SER A 104 -8.37 -14.80 1.66
N LYS A 105 -7.10 -14.42 1.55
CA LYS A 105 -6.60 -13.69 0.37
C LYS A 105 -6.71 -14.53 -0.92
N PRO A 106 -6.26 -15.81 -0.96
CA PRO A 106 -6.43 -16.66 -2.13
C PRO A 106 -7.89 -16.81 -2.57
N GLU A 107 -8.81 -17.05 -1.64
CA GLU A 107 -10.25 -17.17 -1.95
C GLU A 107 -10.79 -15.86 -2.56
N LEU A 108 -10.40 -14.72 -2.00
CA LEU A 108 -10.77 -13.41 -2.52
C LEU A 108 -10.20 -13.16 -3.93
N GLU A 109 -8.94 -13.51 -4.17
CA GLU A 109 -8.30 -13.38 -5.48
C GLU A 109 -8.95 -14.30 -6.52
N GLN A 110 -9.43 -15.47 -6.10
CA GLN A 110 -10.16 -16.41 -6.95
C GLN A 110 -11.54 -15.87 -7.35
N ILE A 111 -12.28 -15.25 -6.41
CA ILE A 111 -13.56 -14.60 -6.71
C ILE A 111 -13.36 -13.37 -7.62
N ARG A 112 -12.32 -12.57 -7.36
CA ARG A 112 -12.03 -11.34 -8.14
C ARG A 112 -11.36 -11.61 -9.47
N GLY A 113 -10.68 -12.75 -9.63
CA GLY A 113 -9.86 -13.09 -10.79
C GLY A 113 -8.59 -12.25 -10.95
N VAL A 114 -8.21 -11.45 -9.94
CA VAL A 114 -7.05 -10.53 -9.99
C VAL A 114 -6.38 -10.43 -8.62
N ASN A 115 -5.09 -10.01 -8.62
CA ASN A 115 -4.34 -9.80 -7.37
C ASN A 115 -4.96 -8.68 -6.52
N CYS A 116 -5.19 -8.96 -5.24
CA CYS A 116 -5.87 -8.06 -4.32
C CYS A 116 -4.94 -7.46 -3.24
N SER A 117 -3.62 -7.70 -3.31
CA SER A 117 -2.68 -7.37 -2.22
C SER A 117 -2.66 -5.88 -1.85
N LEU A 118 -2.60 -5.00 -2.86
CA LEU A 118 -2.56 -3.55 -2.62
C LEU A 118 -3.92 -3.02 -2.14
N ILE A 119 -5.01 -3.55 -2.68
CA ILE A 119 -6.37 -3.20 -2.28
C ILE A 119 -6.60 -3.59 -0.81
N LEU A 120 -6.28 -4.82 -0.44
CA LEU A 120 -6.36 -5.31 0.94
C LEU A 120 -5.54 -4.43 1.89
N ARG A 121 -4.28 -4.14 1.54
CA ARG A 121 -3.43 -3.23 2.33
C ARG A 121 -4.10 -1.86 2.52
N ASN A 122 -4.66 -1.29 1.47
CA ASN A 122 -5.32 0.02 1.56
C ASN A 122 -6.61 -0.02 2.39
N LEU A 123 -7.42 -1.08 2.27
CA LEU A 123 -8.63 -1.27 3.09
C LEU A 123 -8.30 -1.44 4.57
N LEU A 124 -7.22 -2.16 4.90
CA LEU A 124 -6.71 -2.28 6.27
C LEU A 124 -6.25 -0.92 6.81
N ILE A 125 -5.49 -0.15 6.02
CA ILE A 125 -5.01 1.20 6.41
C ILE A 125 -6.19 2.16 6.62
N LYS A 126 -7.22 2.10 5.78
CA LYS A 126 -8.45 2.90 5.92
C LYS A 126 -9.35 2.43 7.07
N GLY A 127 -9.02 1.33 7.75
CA GLY A 127 -9.81 0.77 8.84
C GLY A 127 -11.18 0.25 8.40
N LEU A 128 -11.34 -0.13 7.13
CA LEU A 128 -12.60 -0.67 6.60
C LEU A 128 -12.64 -2.21 6.62
N ALA A 129 -11.46 -2.83 6.64
CA ALA A 129 -11.29 -4.26 6.85
C ALA A 129 -10.29 -4.51 7.98
N GLU A 130 -10.41 -5.66 8.62
CA GLU A 130 -9.48 -6.20 9.62
C GLU A 130 -9.05 -7.62 9.23
N THR A 131 -7.98 -8.11 9.85
CA THR A 131 -7.51 -9.48 9.65
C THR A 131 -7.25 -10.20 10.96
N LYS A 132 -7.54 -11.51 10.98
CA LYS A 132 -7.21 -12.43 12.07
C LYS A 132 -6.50 -13.65 11.49
N THR A 133 -5.40 -14.05 12.11
CA THR A 133 -4.65 -15.26 11.76
C THR A 133 -5.12 -16.45 12.60
N ALA A 134 -5.36 -17.58 11.93
CA ALA A 134 -5.75 -18.82 12.60
C ALA A 134 -4.54 -19.52 13.27
N GLY A 135 -4.05 -18.97 14.37
CA GLY A 135 -2.91 -19.53 15.11
C GLY A 135 -1.55 -19.35 14.43
N VAL A 136 -0.52 -20.02 14.95
CA VAL A 136 0.86 -19.90 14.45
C VAL A 136 0.98 -20.61 13.10
N GLY A 137 1.24 -19.84 12.04
CA GLY A 137 1.34 -20.35 10.67
C GLY A 137 -0.02 -20.49 9.93
N GLY A 138 -1.12 -20.10 10.57
CA GLY A 138 -2.43 -20.10 9.94
C GLY A 138 -2.62 -19.01 8.90
N GLU A 139 -3.53 -19.24 7.97
CA GLU A 139 -3.89 -18.27 6.95
C GLU A 139 -4.58 -17.04 7.57
N ALA A 140 -4.31 -15.87 6.99
CA ALA A 140 -4.93 -14.61 7.38
C ALA A 140 -6.33 -14.52 6.78
N LEU A 141 -7.35 -14.44 7.64
CA LEU A 141 -8.73 -14.23 7.25
C LEU A 141 -9.09 -12.75 7.40
N TYR A 142 -9.85 -12.24 6.44
CA TYR A 142 -10.26 -10.84 6.35
C TYR A 142 -11.75 -10.71 6.66
N SER A 143 -12.11 -9.66 7.39
CA SER A 143 -13.49 -9.31 7.73
C SER A 143 -13.66 -7.79 7.72
N VAL A 144 -14.89 -7.31 7.63
CA VAL A 144 -15.16 -5.88 7.77
C VAL A 144 -15.00 -5.43 9.22
N THR A 145 -14.58 -4.18 9.42
CA THR A 145 -14.45 -3.60 10.76
C THR A 145 -15.79 -3.11 11.30
N PHE A 146 -15.85 -2.91 12.61
CA PHE A 146 -16.96 -2.19 13.23
C PHE A 146 -17.08 -0.74 12.74
N ASP A 147 -15.95 -0.10 12.40
CA ASP A 147 -15.94 1.24 11.82
C ASP A 147 -16.69 1.27 10.49
N LEU A 148 -16.54 0.28 9.61
CA LEU A 148 -17.34 0.21 8.38
C LEU A 148 -18.84 0.15 8.68
N LEU A 149 -19.26 -0.73 9.60
CA LEU A 149 -20.67 -0.87 9.97
C LEU A 149 -21.24 0.45 10.51
N ARG A 150 -20.46 1.17 11.32
CA ARG A 150 -20.81 2.51 11.80
C ARG A 150 -20.98 3.53 10.66
N HIS A 151 -20.12 3.50 9.63
CA HIS A 151 -20.28 4.37 8.46
C HIS A 151 -21.54 4.05 7.66
N LEU A 152 -21.95 2.77 7.63
CA LEU A 152 -23.18 2.31 6.98
C LEU A 152 -24.44 2.49 7.84
N GLY A 153 -24.29 2.84 9.12
CA GLY A 153 -25.41 3.04 10.04
C GLY A 153 -26.09 1.74 10.51
N ILE A 154 -25.37 0.61 10.45
CA ILE A 154 -25.87 -0.72 10.85
C ILE A 154 -25.06 -1.28 12.02
N THR A 155 -25.62 -2.24 12.76
CA THR A 155 -24.94 -2.83 13.93
C THR A 155 -24.29 -4.18 13.65
N LYS A 156 -24.72 -4.86 12.60
CA LYS A 156 -24.23 -6.18 12.21
C LYS A 156 -24.15 -6.32 10.70
N VAL A 157 -23.30 -7.22 10.22
CA VAL A 157 -23.08 -7.42 8.77
C VAL A 157 -24.30 -8.04 8.08
N GLU A 158 -25.11 -8.79 8.82
CA GLU A 158 -26.35 -9.42 8.35
C GLU A 158 -27.45 -8.41 8.01
N GLU A 159 -27.30 -7.15 8.45
CA GLU A 159 -28.22 -6.05 8.10
C GLU A 159 -27.94 -5.46 6.70
N LEU A 160 -26.89 -5.94 6.03
CA LEU A 160 -26.59 -5.51 4.66
C LEU A 160 -27.71 -5.95 3.69
N PRO A 161 -27.99 -5.15 2.64
CA PRO A 161 -28.98 -5.50 1.63
C PRO A 161 -28.70 -6.86 0.99
N ASP A 162 -29.73 -7.70 0.82
CA ASP A 162 -29.61 -9.01 0.18
C ASP A 162 -28.56 -9.96 0.83
N TYR A 163 -28.21 -9.74 2.11
CA TYR A 163 -27.14 -10.50 2.78
C TYR A 163 -27.33 -12.02 2.68
N ASP A 164 -28.52 -12.54 3.02
CA ASP A 164 -28.79 -13.99 2.96
C ASP A 164 -28.59 -14.59 1.56
N LYS A 165 -28.91 -13.82 0.51
CA LYS A 165 -28.80 -14.26 -0.88
C LYS A 165 -27.34 -14.25 -1.35
N LEU A 166 -26.58 -13.23 -0.98
CA LEU A 166 -25.22 -13.02 -1.47
C LEU A 166 -24.18 -13.80 -0.65
N SER A 167 -24.40 -13.93 0.67
CA SER A 167 -23.54 -14.72 1.56
C SER A 167 -23.53 -16.21 1.21
N LYS A 168 -24.65 -16.74 0.68
CA LYS A 168 -24.84 -18.18 0.34
C LYS A 168 -24.89 -18.46 -1.17
N SER A 169 -24.34 -17.58 -2.01
CA SER A 169 -24.30 -17.82 -3.46
C SER A 169 -23.56 -19.13 -3.84
N GLU A 170 -24.33 -20.11 -4.31
CA GLU A 170 -23.86 -21.44 -4.76
C GLU A 170 -22.81 -21.35 -5.89
N ILE A 171 -22.88 -20.29 -6.71
CA ILE A 171 -21.93 -20.06 -7.81
C ILE A 171 -20.52 -19.82 -7.26
N LEU A 172 -20.42 -19.00 -6.20
CA LEU A 172 -19.13 -18.69 -5.59
C LEU A 172 -18.59 -19.90 -4.83
N ASP A 173 -19.46 -20.69 -4.20
CA ASP A 173 -19.06 -21.91 -3.50
C ASP A 173 -18.49 -22.94 -4.49
N ARG A 174 -19.08 -23.06 -5.69
CA ARG A 174 -18.50 -23.86 -6.79
C ARG A 174 -17.15 -23.30 -7.24
N ILE A 175 -17.02 -21.99 -7.40
CA ILE A 175 -15.75 -21.35 -7.78
C ILE A 175 -14.65 -21.73 -6.81
N LEU A 176 -14.89 -21.63 -5.50
CA LEU A 176 -13.92 -21.99 -4.46
C LEU A 176 -13.61 -23.50 -4.45
N ASN A 177 -14.63 -24.35 -4.62
CA ASN A 177 -14.49 -25.81 -4.57
C ASN A 177 -13.81 -26.45 -5.80
N LEU A 178 -13.81 -25.78 -6.97
CA LEU A 178 -13.22 -26.29 -8.22
C LEU A 178 -11.71 -26.61 -8.15
N THR A 179 -11.02 -26.22 -7.07
CA THR A 179 -9.58 -26.46 -6.89
C THR A 179 -9.26 -27.41 -5.72
N ALA A 180 -10.27 -27.90 -5.00
CA ALA A 180 -10.09 -28.86 -3.91
C ALA A 180 -10.04 -30.32 -4.38
N GLU A 181 -10.36 -30.61 -5.65
CA GLU A 181 -10.20 -31.95 -6.21
C GLU A 181 -8.75 -32.16 -6.70
N PRO A 182 -8.02 -33.17 -6.17
CA PRO A 182 -6.72 -33.52 -6.71
C PRO A 182 -6.88 -34.04 -8.14
N ILE A 183 -6.05 -33.53 -9.06
CA ILE A 183 -5.95 -34.08 -10.41
C ILE A 183 -5.47 -35.53 -10.28
N ASP A 184 -6.36 -36.49 -10.51
CA ASP A 184 -6.00 -37.91 -10.56
C ASP A 184 -5.15 -38.15 -11.81
N ASN A 185 -3.84 -38.20 -11.60
CA ASN A 185 -2.83 -38.42 -12.64
C ASN A 185 -2.67 -39.91 -12.97
N GLN A 186 -3.78 -40.66 -13.04
CA GLN A 186 -3.80 -42.05 -13.50
C GLN A 186 -4.61 -42.21 -14.80
N GLN A 187 -4.17 -41.58 -15.88
CA GLN A 187 -4.48 -42.06 -17.24
C GLN A 187 -3.55 -41.45 -18.30
N ILE A 188 -2.25 -41.73 -18.20
CA ILE A 188 -1.39 -41.79 -19.40
C ILE A 188 -0.55 -43.07 -19.30
N SER A 189 -1.13 -44.15 -19.77
CA SER A 189 -0.45 -45.39 -20.13
C SER A 189 -1.33 -46.13 -21.13
N VAL A 190 -1.28 -45.74 -22.39
CA VAL A 190 -1.12 -46.61 -23.58
C VAL A 190 -0.57 -45.75 -24.72
#